data_AF-A0A6A5V6C9-F1
#
_entry.id   AF-A0A6A5V6C9-F1
#
_cell.length_a   1.000
_cell.length_b   1.000
_cell.length_c   1.000
_cell.angle_alpha   90.00
_cell.angle_beta   90.00
_cell.angle_gamma   90.00
#
_symmetry.space_group_name_H-M   'P 1'
#
loop_
_entity.id
_entity.type
_entity.pdbx_description
1 polymer ?
#
loop_
_entity_poly.entity_id
_entity_poly.type
_entity_poly.pdbx_seq_one_letter_code
_entity_poly.pdbx_strand_id
1 'polypeptide(L)'
;MFAPNVEHLGVVETYRWDDYAYWFTPLAYGDAVSRLTSVKINGPMRLQNITILLMLPTMRLLELTQVTDMRQEYGRTFEWESQDIWENDLNESKSNIEHFHLYDSYVKVSDLKVALRAMRGLKSFVYEHTPNELSIGFLNLDTAAVAELIRSQPHTLDSLHILRKQDVPCIAIQPHILYQTVRALPNLVDLELSHMSWPSSNFKTPEWQDLPAELVCLTLDSINAHCYDGNHDFAHLERNLEALAIRKRRGEFPNLRTLTLARWHPWYGCVPTNVTYIKTMLHDAGIEFITRPAMIGSSSNMSQDIGWVELQTEPEWVIVHKYFIDSG
;
A
#
# COMPACT_ATOMS: atom_id res chain seq x y z
N MET A 1 13.54 -18.44 -24.08
CA MET A 1 14.89 -17.87 -24.29
C MET A 1 14.72 -16.35 -24.24
N PHE A 2 15.36 -15.66 -23.29
CA PHE A 2 15.30 -14.19 -23.21
C PHE A 2 16.24 -13.58 -24.24
N ALA A 3 15.89 -12.41 -24.77
CA ALA A 3 16.81 -11.63 -25.58
C ALA A 3 18.04 -11.23 -24.73
N PRO A 4 19.24 -11.14 -25.30
CA PRO A 4 20.39 -10.63 -24.57
C PRO A 4 20.21 -9.14 -24.24
N ASN A 5 20.79 -8.68 -23.13
CA ASN A 5 20.79 -7.28 -22.70
C ASN A 5 19.41 -6.70 -22.37
N VAL A 6 18.47 -7.52 -21.91
CA VAL A 6 17.18 -7.01 -21.43
C VAL A 6 17.40 -6.21 -20.14
N GLU A 7 17.04 -4.93 -20.17
CA GLU A 7 17.09 -4.04 -19.00
C GLU A 7 15.76 -3.98 -18.24
N HIS A 8 14.66 -4.09 -18.99
CA HIS A 8 13.30 -4.00 -18.48
C HIS A 8 12.49 -5.21 -18.95
N LEU A 9 11.83 -5.89 -18.02
CA LEU A 9 10.95 -7.01 -18.32
C LEU A 9 9.54 -6.72 -17.82
N GLY A 10 8.57 -6.72 -18.74
CA GLY A 10 7.15 -6.73 -18.42
C GLY A 10 6.57 -8.12 -18.66
N VAL A 11 5.89 -8.68 -17.67
CA VAL A 11 5.19 -9.95 -17.77
C VAL A 11 3.72 -9.74 -17.44
N VAL A 12 2.85 -10.21 -18.33
CA VAL A 12 1.40 -10.20 -18.17
C VAL A 12 0.87 -11.62 -18.35
N GLU A 13 -0.38 -11.86 -17.94
CA GLU A 13 -1.08 -13.14 -18.14
C GLU A 13 -0.37 -14.35 -17.49
N THR A 14 0.14 -14.18 -16.27
CA THR A 14 0.84 -15.25 -15.54
C THR A 14 -0.08 -16.36 -15.03
N TYR A 15 -1.40 -16.23 -15.16
CA TYR A 15 -2.38 -17.24 -14.72
C TYR A 15 -2.20 -18.64 -15.35
N ARG A 16 -1.42 -18.77 -16.43
CA ARG A 16 -1.08 -20.06 -17.07
C ARG A 16 0.26 -20.64 -16.61
N TRP A 17 1.01 -19.90 -15.81
CA TRP A 17 2.34 -20.31 -15.37
C TRP A 17 2.18 -21.27 -14.19
N ASP A 18 3.15 -22.17 -14.02
CA ASP A 18 3.10 -23.16 -12.95
C ASP A 18 3.36 -22.46 -11.61
N ASP A 19 2.31 -22.29 -10.81
CA ASP A 19 2.38 -21.59 -9.52
C ASP A 19 3.13 -22.40 -8.44
N TYR A 20 3.53 -23.64 -8.75
CA TYR A 20 4.34 -24.50 -7.89
C TYR A 20 5.85 -24.35 -8.08
N ALA A 21 6.28 -23.62 -9.10
CA ALA A 21 7.68 -23.55 -9.51
C ALA A 21 8.31 -22.17 -9.33
N TYR A 22 9.64 -22.13 -9.26
CA TYR A 22 10.41 -20.92 -9.45
C TYR A 22 10.37 -20.50 -10.93
N TRP A 23 9.75 -19.36 -11.23
CA TRP A 23 9.48 -18.95 -12.62
C TRP A 23 10.73 -18.54 -13.40
N PHE A 24 11.77 -18.10 -12.70
CA PHE A 24 12.95 -17.47 -13.29
C PHE A 24 14.23 -18.27 -13.09
N THR A 25 14.16 -19.56 -12.76
CA THR A 25 15.35 -20.45 -12.61
C THR A 25 16.34 -20.35 -13.77
N PRO A 26 15.92 -20.27 -15.05
CA PRO A 26 16.87 -20.11 -16.15
C PRO A 26 17.71 -18.82 -16.10
N LEU A 27 17.26 -17.80 -15.35
CA LEU A 27 17.98 -16.54 -15.19
C LEU A 27 19.13 -16.62 -14.20
N ALA A 28 19.15 -17.60 -13.30
CA ALA A 28 20.21 -17.75 -12.30
C ALA A 28 21.60 -18.01 -12.93
N TYR A 29 21.63 -18.51 -14.18
CA TYR A 29 22.85 -18.95 -14.86
C TYR A 29 23.09 -18.28 -16.21
N GLY A 30 22.29 -17.27 -16.58
CA GLY A 30 22.26 -16.73 -17.95
C GLY A 30 22.78 -15.30 -18.08
N ASP A 31 23.73 -15.07 -18.99
CA ASP A 31 24.24 -13.73 -19.35
C ASP A 31 23.16 -12.80 -19.93
N ALA A 32 22.05 -13.37 -20.42
CA ALA A 32 20.97 -12.65 -21.09
C ALA A 32 20.32 -11.55 -20.21
N VAL A 33 20.39 -11.70 -18.89
CA VAL A 33 19.80 -10.77 -17.91
C VAL A 33 20.84 -10.04 -17.05
N SER A 34 22.11 -10.07 -17.46
CA SER A 34 23.20 -9.32 -16.80
C SER A 34 22.97 -7.81 -16.69
N ARG A 35 21.97 -7.28 -17.41
CA ARG A 35 21.58 -5.87 -17.41
C ARG A 35 20.15 -5.64 -16.89
N LEU A 36 19.46 -6.67 -16.44
CA LEU A 36 18.07 -6.56 -16.00
C LEU A 36 18.02 -5.75 -14.70
N THR A 37 17.43 -4.56 -14.76
CA THR A 37 17.34 -3.64 -13.62
C THR A 37 15.93 -3.44 -13.12
N SER A 38 14.92 -3.69 -13.96
CA SER A 38 13.53 -3.46 -13.62
C SER A 38 12.63 -4.56 -14.16
N VAL A 39 11.72 -5.04 -13.32
CA VAL A 39 10.72 -6.02 -13.68
C VAL A 39 9.34 -5.59 -13.19
N LYS A 40 8.35 -5.75 -14.06
CA LYS A 40 6.94 -5.63 -13.74
C LYS A 40 6.21 -6.93 -14.06
N ILE A 41 5.51 -7.50 -13.08
CA ILE A 41 4.77 -8.76 -13.26
C ILE A 41 3.34 -8.59 -12.79
N ASN A 42 2.38 -8.89 -13.67
CA ASN A 42 0.98 -8.99 -13.32
C ASN A 42 0.64 -10.45 -13.02
N GLY A 43 0.18 -10.70 -11.80
CA GLY A 43 -0.18 -12.01 -11.25
C GLY A 43 -1.42 -12.67 -11.90
N PRO A 44 -1.94 -13.73 -11.27
CA PRO A 44 -1.69 -14.14 -9.88
C PRO A 44 -0.37 -14.88 -9.66
N MET A 45 0.31 -14.63 -8.53
CA MET A 45 1.57 -15.32 -8.16
C MET A 45 1.78 -15.35 -6.64
N ARG A 46 2.73 -16.16 -6.16
CA ARG A 46 3.30 -16.06 -4.79
C ARG A 46 4.67 -15.37 -4.84
N LEU A 47 5.13 -14.82 -3.72
CA LEU A 47 6.47 -14.21 -3.65
C LEU A 47 7.59 -15.21 -3.97
N GLN A 48 7.39 -16.47 -3.60
CA GLN A 48 8.36 -17.54 -3.83
C GLN A 48 8.53 -17.82 -5.34
N ASN A 49 7.52 -17.59 -6.17
CA ASN A 49 7.68 -17.80 -7.63
C ASN A 49 8.75 -16.87 -8.23
N ILE A 50 9.03 -15.73 -7.60
CA ILE A 50 9.95 -14.70 -8.10
C ILE A 50 11.28 -14.64 -7.33
N THR A 51 11.59 -15.62 -6.48
CA THR A 51 12.81 -15.62 -5.63
C THR A 51 14.09 -15.33 -6.41
N ILE A 52 14.25 -15.91 -7.60
CA ILE A 52 15.44 -15.69 -8.42
C ILE A 52 15.61 -14.21 -8.78
N LEU A 53 14.52 -13.48 -9.06
CA LEU A 53 14.59 -12.04 -9.37
C LEU A 53 15.06 -11.21 -8.17
N LEU A 54 14.67 -11.61 -6.95
CA LEU A 54 15.13 -10.94 -5.73
C LEU A 54 16.64 -11.10 -5.52
N MET A 55 17.22 -12.20 -6.01
CA MET A 55 18.64 -12.50 -5.88
C MET A 55 19.50 -11.90 -7.00
N LEU A 56 18.90 -11.34 -8.06
CA LEU A 56 19.68 -10.77 -9.16
C LEU A 56 20.43 -9.51 -8.71
N PRO A 57 21.77 -9.46 -8.87
CA PRO A 57 22.58 -8.35 -8.38
C PRO A 57 22.31 -7.03 -9.13
N THR A 58 21.77 -7.10 -10.34
CA THR A 58 21.44 -5.93 -11.17
C THR A 58 20.04 -5.39 -10.91
N MET A 59 19.17 -6.16 -10.24
CA MET A 59 17.78 -5.76 -9.99
C MET A 59 17.72 -4.53 -9.08
N ARG A 60 16.88 -3.55 -9.43
CA ARG A 60 16.68 -2.31 -8.68
C ARG A 60 15.20 -2.01 -8.42
N LEU A 61 14.34 -2.27 -9.41
CA LEU A 61 12.89 -2.03 -9.31
C LEU A 61 12.12 -3.32 -9.57
N LEU A 62 11.25 -3.70 -8.63
CA LEU A 62 10.34 -4.82 -8.78
C LEU A 62 8.92 -4.38 -8.45
N GLU A 63 8.09 -4.34 -9.49
CA GLU A 63 6.65 -4.08 -9.39
C GLU A 63 5.89 -5.40 -9.58
N LEU A 64 5.14 -5.82 -8.58
CA LEU A 64 4.30 -7.00 -8.66
C LEU A 64 2.85 -6.61 -8.40
N THR A 65 1.94 -7.17 -9.18
CA THR A 65 0.49 -7.01 -8.98
C THR A 65 -0.12 -8.38 -8.72
N GLN A 66 -1.10 -8.49 -7.81
CA GLN A 66 -1.76 -9.76 -7.46
C GLN A 66 -0.80 -10.84 -6.93
N VAL A 67 0.11 -10.45 -6.03
CA VAL A 67 0.85 -11.44 -5.25
C VAL A 67 -0.06 -11.93 -4.12
N THR A 68 -0.47 -13.19 -4.15
CA THR A 68 -1.49 -13.73 -3.25
C THR A 68 -1.09 -15.11 -2.77
N ASP A 69 -1.38 -15.41 -1.52
CA ASP A 69 -1.18 -16.73 -0.97
C ASP A 69 -2.33 -17.65 -1.41
N MET A 70 -2.03 -18.54 -2.36
CA MET A 70 -3.02 -19.39 -3.04
C MET A 70 -3.05 -20.80 -2.48
N ARG A 71 -4.18 -21.50 -2.64
CA ARG A 71 -4.35 -22.89 -2.19
C ARG A 71 -3.43 -23.84 -2.93
N GLN A 72 -2.81 -24.74 -2.17
CA GLN A 72 -2.09 -25.88 -2.70
C GLN A 72 -3.09 -26.93 -3.22
N GLU A 73 -2.90 -27.33 -4.47
CA GLU A 73 -3.63 -28.43 -5.09
C GLU A 73 -3.26 -29.75 -4.40
N TYR A 74 -4.25 -30.60 -4.24
CA TYR A 74 -4.05 -31.90 -3.61
C TYR A 74 -3.04 -32.74 -4.38
N GLY A 75 -1.98 -33.18 -3.70
CA GLY A 75 -0.94 -34.03 -4.28
C GLY A 75 0.18 -33.31 -5.02
N ARG A 76 0.15 -31.97 -5.09
CA ARG A 76 1.28 -31.15 -5.59
C ARG A 76 2.04 -30.55 -4.41
N THR A 77 3.36 -30.46 -4.51
CA THR A 77 4.25 -29.80 -3.53
C THR A 77 4.88 -28.57 -4.17
N PHE A 78 5.09 -27.52 -3.40
CA PHE A 78 5.79 -26.35 -3.91
C PHE A 78 7.29 -26.63 -4.00
N GLU A 79 7.97 -26.13 -5.05
CA GLU A 79 9.42 -26.33 -5.21
C GLU A 79 10.21 -25.83 -3.99
N TRP A 80 9.80 -24.70 -3.41
CA TRP A 80 10.42 -24.11 -2.21
C TRP A 80 10.15 -24.85 -0.89
N GLU A 81 9.24 -25.84 -0.87
CA GLU A 81 9.10 -26.74 0.30
C GLU A 81 10.17 -27.83 0.29
N SER A 82 10.79 -28.08 -0.88
CA SER A 82 11.84 -29.08 -1.07
C SER A 82 13.25 -28.48 -1.16
N GLN A 83 13.33 -27.18 -1.47
CA GLN A 83 14.57 -26.44 -1.67
C GLN A 83 14.53 -25.18 -0.79
N ASP A 84 15.40 -25.09 0.22
CA ASP A 84 15.43 -23.96 1.18
C ASP A 84 15.97 -22.63 0.58
N ILE A 85 15.87 -22.43 -0.74
CA ILE A 85 16.38 -21.24 -1.44
C ILE A 85 15.67 -19.97 -0.94
N TRP A 86 14.37 -20.07 -0.64
CA TRP A 86 13.55 -18.91 -0.23
C TRP A 86 14.05 -18.26 1.06
N GLU A 87 14.41 -19.05 2.07
CA GLU A 87 14.85 -18.52 3.35
C GLU A 87 16.37 -18.43 3.45
N ASN A 88 17.13 -19.44 3.01
CA ASN A 88 18.57 -19.48 3.20
C ASN A 88 19.28 -18.63 2.14
N ASP A 89 19.14 -18.98 0.86
CA ASP A 89 19.92 -18.37 -0.22
C ASP A 89 19.57 -16.90 -0.42
N LEU A 90 18.29 -16.53 -0.26
CA LEU A 90 17.84 -15.14 -0.40
C LEU A 90 18.46 -14.22 0.66
N ASN A 91 18.54 -14.69 1.91
CA ASN A 91 19.14 -13.93 3.01
C ASN A 91 20.67 -13.80 2.85
N GLU A 92 21.32 -14.80 2.27
CA GLU A 92 22.77 -14.77 1.99
C GLU A 92 23.13 -13.87 0.80
N SER A 93 22.34 -13.92 -0.27
CA SER A 93 22.64 -13.28 -1.56
C SER A 93 22.61 -11.74 -1.52
N LYS A 94 21.86 -11.16 -0.57
CA LYS A 94 21.62 -9.71 -0.42
C LYS A 94 21.07 -9.08 -1.71
N SER A 95 19.77 -8.79 -1.70
CA SER A 95 19.12 -8.12 -2.82
C SER A 95 19.55 -6.66 -2.93
N ASN A 96 19.79 -6.20 -4.15
CA ASN A 96 20.07 -4.81 -4.49
C ASN A 96 18.81 -4.02 -4.89
N ILE A 97 17.61 -4.59 -4.68
CA ILE A 97 16.35 -3.90 -4.95
C ILE A 97 16.25 -2.63 -4.09
N GLU A 98 15.97 -1.52 -4.76
CA GLU A 98 15.79 -0.19 -4.16
C GLU A 98 14.30 0.19 -4.11
N HIS A 99 13.49 -0.35 -5.02
CA HIS A 99 12.06 -0.07 -5.11
C HIS A 99 11.30 -1.40 -5.20
N PHE A 100 10.51 -1.69 -4.19
CA PHE A 100 9.71 -2.92 -4.13
C PHE A 100 8.24 -2.59 -3.93
N HIS A 101 7.44 -2.83 -4.96
CA HIS A 101 6.05 -2.42 -4.99
C HIS A 101 5.14 -3.62 -5.22
N LEU A 102 4.16 -3.76 -4.34
CA LEU A 102 3.19 -4.84 -4.31
C LEU A 102 1.79 -4.25 -4.40
N TYR A 103 1.21 -4.28 -5.59
CA TYR A 103 -0.13 -3.77 -5.88
C TYR A 103 -1.16 -4.88 -5.80
N ASP A 104 -2.38 -4.56 -5.36
CA ASP A 104 -3.49 -5.52 -5.24
C ASP A 104 -3.10 -6.91 -4.69
N SER A 105 -2.31 -6.93 -3.60
CA SER A 105 -1.61 -8.13 -3.13
C SER A 105 -2.07 -8.57 -1.73
N TYR A 106 -2.05 -9.87 -1.45
CA TYR A 106 -2.48 -10.47 -0.19
C TYR A 106 -1.47 -11.52 0.28
N VAL A 107 -0.38 -11.04 0.88
CA VAL A 107 0.81 -11.84 1.20
C VAL A 107 0.93 -12.05 2.70
N LYS A 108 1.38 -13.24 3.12
CA LYS A 108 1.76 -13.51 4.50
C LYS A 108 2.87 -12.56 4.95
N VAL A 109 2.71 -12.02 6.16
CA VAL A 109 3.70 -11.14 6.78
C VAL A 109 5.07 -11.82 6.93
N SER A 110 5.11 -13.13 7.20
CA SER A 110 6.36 -13.90 7.27
C SER A 110 7.15 -13.84 5.97
N ASP A 111 6.47 -14.00 4.84
CA ASP A 111 7.11 -14.01 3.52
C ASP A 111 7.57 -12.60 3.13
N LEU A 112 6.77 -11.58 3.45
CA LEU A 112 7.20 -10.18 3.30
C LEU A 112 8.44 -9.87 4.15
N LYS A 113 8.51 -10.38 5.40
CA LYS A 113 9.69 -10.20 6.25
C LYS A 113 10.93 -10.82 5.64
N VAL A 114 10.82 -12.01 5.07
CA VAL A 114 11.92 -12.70 4.39
C VAL A 114 12.41 -11.86 3.20
N ALA A 115 11.49 -11.43 2.32
CA ALA A 115 11.84 -10.60 1.17
C ALA A 115 12.48 -9.26 1.56
N LEU A 116 11.88 -8.52 2.50
CA LEU A 116 12.38 -7.20 2.91
C LEU A 116 13.75 -7.30 3.62
N ARG A 117 13.99 -8.32 4.45
CA ARG A 117 15.30 -8.52 5.10
C ARG A 117 16.45 -8.71 4.11
N ALA A 118 16.15 -9.32 2.96
CA ALA A 118 17.13 -9.51 1.90
C ALA A 118 17.50 -8.19 1.20
N MET A 119 16.58 -7.23 1.13
CA MET A 119 16.75 -5.93 0.45
C MET A 119 17.47 -4.93 1.35
N ARG A 120 18.79 -4.83 1.27
CA ARG A 120 19.57 -3.95 2.18
C ARG A 120 19.58 -2.48 1.80
N GLY A 121 19.11 -2.15 0.59
CA GLY A 121 19.13 -0.80 0.04
C GLY A 121 17.74 -0.28 -0.32
N LEU A 122 16.69 -0.81 0.32
CA LEU A 122 15.31 -0.48 -0.03
C LEU A 122 15.00 0.98 0.31
N LYS A 123 14.71 1.78 -0.72
CA LYS A 123 14.35 3.20 -0.63
C LYS A 123 12.84 3.39 -0.63
N SER A 124 12.14 2.69 -1.52
CA SER A 124 10.69 2.81 -1.67
C SER A 124 10.01 1.46 -1.48
N PHE A 125 9.01 1.43 -0.60
CA PHE A 125 8.15 0.27 -0.37
C PHE A 125 6.68 0.65 -0.52
N VAL A 126 5.99 -0.05 -1.42
CA VAL A 126 4.54 0.07 -1.61
C VAL A 126 3.91 -1.28 -1.35
N TYR A 127 2.90 -1.34 -0.49
CA TYR A 127 2.11 -2.55 -0.28
C TYR A 127 0.62 -2.22 -0.19
N GLU A 128 -0.12 -2.64 -1.21
CA GLU A 128 -1.58 -2.61 -1.25
C GLU A 128 -2.14 -3.96 -0.80
N HIS A 129 -2.55 -4.02 0.46
CA HIS A 129 -3.11 -5.21 1.07
C HIS A 129 -4.57 -5.40 0.65
N THR A 130 -4.77 -6.20 -0.40
CA THR A 130 -6.06 -6.44 -1.05
C THR A 130 -6.28 -7.94 -1.27
N PRO A 131 -7.21 -8.59 -0.56
CA PRO A 131 -7.58 -9.98 -0.84
C PRO A 131 -8.27 -10.08 -2.19
N ASN A 132 -8.16 -11.24 -2.81
CA ASN A 132 -8.85 -11.59 -4.04
C ASN A 132 -9.45 -13.00 -3.94
N GLU A 133 -10.16 -13.43 -4.97
CA GLU A 133 -10.85 -14.73 -5.02
C GLU A 133 -9.90 -15.94 -4.85
N LEU A 134 -8.60 -15.74 -5.09
CA LEU A 134 -7.57 -16.77 -4.98
C LEU A 134 -6.90 -16.80 -3.60
N SER A 135 -7.11 -15.77 -2.78
CA SER A 135 -6.53 -15.65 -1.44
C SER A 135 -7.07 -16.73 -0.51
N ILE A 136 -6.19 -17.44 0.21
CA ILE A 136 -6.62 -18.34 1.28
C ILE A 136 -6.69 -17.60 2.62
N GLY A 137 -7.85 -17.74 3.26
CA GLY A 137 -8.02 -17.40 4.66
C GLY A 137 -7.93 -15.89 4.93
N PHE A 138 -7.97 -15.55 6.22
CA PHE A 138 -7.83 -14.18 6.67
C PHE A 138 -6.39 -13.95 7.11
N LEU A 139 -5.58 -13.36 6.22
CA LEU A 139 -4.28 -12.82 6.57
C LEU A 139 -4.49 -11.45 7.23
N ASN A 140 -4.33 -11.40 8.54
CA ASN A 140 -4.37 -10.14 9.26
C ASN A 140 -3.06 -9.39 9.05
N LEU A 141 -3.14 -8.22 8.42
CA LEU A 141 -2.07 -7.23 8.45
C LEU A 141 -2.30 -6.28 9.63
N ASP A 142 -1.84 -6.66 10.82
CA ASP A 142 -1.93 -5.77 11.98
C ASP A 142 -0.81 -4.72 11.98
N THR A 143 -1.00 -3.68 12.81
CA THR A 143 -0.06 -2.55 12.93
C THR A 143 1.31 -2.96 13.48
N ALA A 144 1.40 -4.01 14.30
CA ALA A 144 2.66 -4.49 14.85
C ALA A 144 3.48 -5.25 13.79
N ALA A 145 2.82 -6.06 12.97
CA ALA A 145 3.40 -6.73 11.82
C ALA A 145 4.01 -5.73 10.83
N VAL A 146 3.27 -4.68 10.48
CA VAL A 146 3.78 -3.62 9.60
C VAL A 146 4.94 -2.87 10.23
N ALA A 147 4.87 -2.55 11.52
CA ALA A 147 5.98 -1.95 12.25
C ALA A 147 7.24 -2.84 12.18
N GLU A 148 7.11 -4.16 12.35
CA GLU A 148 8.23 -5.10 12.24
C GLU A 148 8.81 -5.17 10.82
N LEU A 149 7.98 -5.09 9.78
CA LEU A 149 8.43 -5.01 8.39
C LEU A 149 9.32 -3.77 8.19
N ILE A 150 8.83 -2.61 8.65
CA ILE A 150 9.51 -1.33 8.50
C ILE A 150 10.82 -1.26 9.30
N ARG A 151 10.86 -1.83 10.52
CA ARG A 151 12.08 -1.86 11.36
C ARG A 151 13.26 -2.56 10.71
N SER A 152 13.03 -3.38 9.68
CA SER A 152 14.12 -4.00 8.92
C SER A 152 14.87 -3.00 8.02
N GLN A 153 14.31 -1.81 7.77
CA GLN A 153 14.82 -0.79 6.84
C GLN A 153 15.01 0.59 7.50
N PRO A 154 15.68 0.69 8.66
CA PRO A 154 15.65 1.91 9.48
C PRO A 154 16.41 3.09 8.87
N HIS A 155 17.28 2.87 7.87
CA HIS A 155 18.19 3.91 7.36
C HIS A 155 18.14 4.10 5.84
N THR A 156 17.37 3.29 5.15
CA THR A 156 17.36 3.22 3.68
C THR A 156 16.07 3.76 3.11
N LEU A 157 14.97 3.57 3.83
CA LEU A 157 13.64 3.92 3.37
C LEU A 157 13.42 5.44 3.35
N ASP A 158 13.09 5.96 2.17
CA ASP A 158 12.70 7.35 1.93
C ASP A 158 11.21 7.50 1.59
N SER A 159 10.58 6.43 1.09
CA SER A 159 9.17 6.39 0.69
C SER A 159 8.49 5.12 1.22
N LEU A 160 7.39 5.29 1.96
CA LEU A 160 6.62 4.19 2.54
C LEU A 160 5.13 4.38 2.28
N HIS A 161 4.54 3.50 1.47
CA HIS A 161 3.12 3.50 1.19
C HIS A 161 2.52 2.15 1.59
N ILE A 162 1.75 2.12 2.67
CA ILE A 162 0.98 0.94 3.09
C ILE A 162 -0.49 1.25 2.92
N LEU A 163 -1.08 0.64 1.88
CA LEU A 163 -2.47 0.81 1.53
C LEU A 163 -3.22 -0.47 1.91
N ARG A 164 -4.45 -0.37 2.42
CA ARG A 164 -5.29 -1.53 2.68
C ARG A 164 -6.62 -1.34 1.99
N LYS A 165 -7.20 -2.39 1.42
CA LYS A 165 -8.59 -2.31 0.93
C LYS A 165 -9.57 -2.46 2.09
N GLN A 166 -10.66 -1.70 2.04
CA GLN A 166 -11.55 -1.44 3.16
C GLN A 166 -12.28 -2.69 3.69
N ASP A 167 -12.48 -3.71 2.85
CA ASP A 167 -13.22 -4.93 3.20
C ASP A 167 -12.40 -5.97 3.97
N VAL A 168 -11.13 -5.67 4.29
CA VAL A 168 -10.29 -6.53 5.13
C VAL A 168 -10.47 -6.16 6.59
N PRO A 169 -11.06 -7.03 7.44
CA PRO A 169 -11.13 -6.79 8.87
C PRO A 169 -9.71 -6.64 9.42
N CYS A 170 -9.47 -5.57 10.16
CA CYS A 170 -8.19 -5.31 10.80
C CYS A 170 -8.39 -5.21 12.30
N ILE A 171 -7.57 -5.95 13.03
CA ILE A 171 -7.39 -5.72 14.45
C ILE A 171 -6.26 -4.69 14.57
N ALA A 172 -6.61 -3.44 14.88
CA ALA A 172 -5.64 -2.39 15.16
C ALA A 172 -4.99 -2.65 16.53
N ILE A 173 -4.07 -3.61 16.58
CA ILE A 173 -3.34 -3.97 17.80
C ILE A 173 -2.18 -2.99 17.96
N GLN A 174 -2.31 -2.07 18.92
CA GLN A 174 -1.24 -1.15 19.30
C GLN A 174 -0.78 -0.21 18.15
N PRO A 175 -1.67 0.63 17.59
CA PRO A 175 -1.33 1.54 16.49
C PRO A 175 -0.16 2.48 16.78
N HIS A 176 0.03 2.86 18.04
CA HIS A 176 1.15 3.67 18.50
C HIS A 176 2.52 3.06 18.14
N ILE A 177 2.65 1.73 18.09
CA ILE A 177 3.90 1.06 17.73
C ILE A 177 4.29 1.35 16.28
N LEU A 178 3.31 1.38 15.37
CA LEU A 178 3.53 1.71 13.98
C LEU A 178 4.03 3.15 13.84
N TYR A 179 3.33 4.11 14.45
CA TYR A 179 3.72 5.52 14.38
C TYR A 179 5.07 5.79 15.04
N GLN A 180 5.36 5.18 16.19
CA GLN A 180 6.71 5.26 16.81
C GLN A 180 7.79 4.71 15.89
N THR A 181 7.51 3.62 15.19
CA THR A 181 8.45 3.02 14.23
C THR A 181 8.67 3.94 13.04
N VAL A 182 7.60 4.49 12.46
CA VAL A 182 7.65 5.42 11.33
C VAL A 182 8.42 6.68 11.72
N ARG A 183 8.13 7.27 12.88
CA ARG A 183 8.87 8.42 13.44
C ARG A 183 10.37 8.19 13.55
N ALA A 184 10.77 6.95 13.82
CA ALA A 184 12.18 6.58 13.98
C ALA A 184 12.92 6.44 12.65
N LEU A 185 12.26 6.58 11.50
CA LEU A 185 12.88 6.56 10.17
C LEU A 185 13.44 7.96 9.84
N PRO A 186 14.77 8.16 9.86
CA PRO A 186 15.38 9.48 9.72
C PRO A 186 15.35 10.01 8.28
N ASN A 187 15.22 9.13 7.29
CA ASN A 187 15.28 9.48 5.86
C ASN A 187 13.90 9.49 5.19
N LEU A 188 12.83 9.22 5.94
CA LEU A 188 11.49 9.11 5.37
C LEU A 188 10.98 10.50 4.99
N VAL A 189 10.82 10.72 3.69
CA VAL A 189 10.32 11.97 3.10
C VAL A 189 8.91 11.84 2.54
N ASP A 190 8.45 10.62 2.22
CA ASP A 190 7.14 10.36 1.67
C ASP A 190 6.43 9.24 2.43
N LEU A 191 5.21 9.52 2.90
CA LEU A 191 4.45 8.62 3.75
C LEU A 191 2.97 8.56 3.33
N GLU A 192 2.49 7.35 3.12
CA GLU A 192 1.08 7.04 2.97
C GLU A 192 0.72 5.83 3.84
N LEU A 193 -0.21 6.01 4.79
CA LEU A 193 -0.75 4.94 5.62
C LEU A 193 -2.28 4.96 5.53
N SER A 194 -2.83 3.96 4.85
CA SER A 194 -4.27 3.82 4.64
C SER A 194 -4.89 2.82 5.59
N HIS A 195 -6.05 3.14 6.17
CA HIS A 195 -6.85 2.24 7.03
C HIS A 195 -6.11 1.55 8.19
N MET A 196 -4.83 1.84 8.42
CA MET A 196 -4.03 1.44 9.56
C MET A 196 -4.43 2.31 10.75
N SER A 197 -5.70 2.24 11.14
CA SER A 197 -6.30 2.85 12.33
C SER A 197 -5.89 4.29 12.60
N TRP A 198 -6.67 5.24 12.10
CA TRP A 198 -7.04 6.35 12.97
C TRP A 198 -8.21 5.85 13.79
N PRO A 199 -7.99 5.64 15.08
CA PRO A 199 -8.92 4.86 15.84
C PRO A 199 -10.20 5.66 16.10
N SER A 200 -11.30 4.92 16.17
CA SER A 200 -12.62 5.38 16.59
C SER A 200 -12.55 6.19 17.89
N SER A 201 -13.58 7.00 18.12
CA SER A 201 -13.89 7.95 19.23
C SER A 201 -13.25 7.80 20.62
N ASN A 202 -12.62 6.67 20.97
CA ASN A 202 -11.96 6.41 22.26
C ASN A 202 -10.43 6.47 22.24
N PHE A 203 -9.81 6.58 21.07
CA PHE A 203 -8.36 6.67 20.97
C PHE A 203 -8.01 7.99 20.29
N LYS A 204 -7.08 8.72 20.90
CA LYS A 204 -6.56 9.97 20.35
C LYS A 204 -6.08 9.73 18.92
N THR A 205 -6.52 10.58 18.00
CA THR A 205 -5.92 10.72 16.67
C THR A 205 -4.39 10.71 16.80
N PRO A 206 -3.64 10.04 15.90
CA PRO A 206 -2.18 10.09 15.92
C PRO A 206 -1.76 11.54 16.05
N GLU A 207 -1.07 11.87 17.14
CA GLU A 207 -0.66 13.25 17.36
C GLU A 207 0.44 13.53 16.33
N TRP A 208 0.39 14.66 15.63
CA TRP A 208 1.37 14.98 14.57
C TRP A 208 2.83 14.74 15.00
N GLN A 209 3.12 14.88 16.30
CA GLN A 209 4.43 14.56 16.91
C GLN A 209 4.94 13.14 16.68
N ASP A 210 4.09 12.22 16.26
CA ASP A 210 4.43 10.83 15.96
C ASP A 210 4.83 10.63 14.50
N LEU A 211 4.94 11.71 13.70
CA LEU A 211 5.45 11.68 12.35
C LEU A 211 6.92 12.16 12.28
N PRO A 212 7.71 11.69 11.29
CA PRO A 212 9.05 12.22 11.05
C PRO A 212 9.03 13.71 10.69
N ALA A 213 9.99 14.47 11.24
CA ALA A 213 10.13 15.89 10.93
C ALA A 213 10.58 16.15 9.48
N GLU A 214 11.27 15.16 8.88
CA GLU A 214 11.83 15.23 7.53
C GLU A 214 10.82 14.98 6.41
N LEU A 215 9.55 14.69 6.75
CA LEU A 215 8.51 14.48 5.76
C LEU A 215 8.39 15.68 4.81
N VAL A 216 8.37 15.38 3.52
CA VAL A 216 8.11 16.31 2.41
C VAL A 216 6.70 16.12 1.89
N CYS A 217 6.26 14.87 1.79
CA CYS A 217 4.95 14.46 1.29
C CYS A 217 4.24 13.61 2.35
N LEU A 218 2.97 13.92 2.60
CA LEU A 218 2.11 13.12 3.46
C LEU A 218 0.77 12.89 2.76
N THR A 219 0.40 11.62 2.62
CA THR A 219 -0.94 11.23 2.16
C THR A 219 -1.74 10.65 3.33
N LEU A 220 -2.85 11.32 3.63
CA LEU A 220 -3.82 10.88 4.62
C LEU A 220 -5.02 10.28 3.91
N ASP A 221 -5.41 9.11 4.35
CA ASP A 221 -6.68 8.53 3.93
C ASP A 221 -7.84 9.19 4.67
N SER A 222 -8.86 9.63 3.95
CA SER A 222 -10.06 10.23 4.53
C SER A 222 -10.97 9.25 5.26
N ILE A 223 -10.85 7.94 5.03
CA ILE A 223 -11.69 6.97 5.74
C ILE A 223 -11.35 6.96 7.23
N ASN A 224 -10.10 7.29 7.55
CA ASN A 224 -9.62 7.58 8.89
C ASN A 224 -10.18 8.90 9.48
N ALA A 225 -10.72 9.80 8.67
CA ALA A 225 -11.36 11.04 9.10
C ALA A 225 -12.86 10.88 9.36
N HIS A 226 -13.44 9.72 9.06
CA HIS A 226 -14.84 9.42 9.31
C HIS A 226 -15.03 8.76 10.68
N CYS A 227 -15.67 9.48 11.61
CA CYS A 227 -16.32 8.84 12.75
C CYS A 227 -17.49 8.00 12.22
N TYR A 228 -17.52 6.72 12.59
CA TYR A 228 -18.49 5.70 12.20
C TYR A 228 -19.95 5.97 12.65
N ASP A 229 -20.31 7.18 13.11
CA ASP A 229 -21.60 7.47 13.76
C ASP A 229 -22.68 8.01 12.81
N GLY A 230 -22.42 8.07 11.50
CA GLY A 230 -23.38 8.58 10.52
C GLY A 230 -23.58 10.10 10.55
N ASN A 231 -22.95 10.82 11.48
CA ASN A 231 -22.77 12.26 11.40
C ASN A 231 -21.43 12.55 10.72
N HIS A 232 -21.50 13.06 9.49
CA HIS A 232 -20.33 13.52 8.74
C HIS A 232 -19.78 14.83 9.33
N ASP A 233 -19.34 14.82 10.59
CA ASP A 233 -18.69 15.96 11.23
C ASP A 233 -17.18 15.97 10.91
N PHE A 234 -16.81 16.74 9.89
CA PHE A 234 -15.42 16.98 9.52
C PHE A 234 -14.69 17.98 10.44
N ALA A 235 -15.35 18.56 11.46
CA ALA A 235 -14.71 19.55 12.35
C ALA A 235 -13.50 18.98 13.09
N HIS A 236 -13.47 17.67 13.37
CA HIS A 236 -12.28 17.02 13.92
C HIS A 236 -11.12 16.97 12.94
N LEU A 237 -11.38 16.63 11.67
CA LEU A 237 -10.37 16.65 10.63
C LEU A 237 -9.85 18.09 10.42
N GLU A 238 -10.76 19.05 10.28
CA GLU A 238 -10.41 20.47 10.08
C GLU A 238 -9.53 21.00 11.23
N ARG A 239 -9.90 20.75 12.49
CA ARG A 239 -9.06 21.11 13.65
C ARG A 239 -7.69 20.43 13.66
N ASN A 240 -7.60 19.18 13.22
CA ASN A 240 -6.32 18.49 13.09
C ASN A 240 -5.45 19.12 12.00
N LEU A 241 -6.03 19.48 10.86
CA LEU A 241 -5.33 20.19 9.78
C LEU A 241 -4.87 21.59 10.22
N GLU A 242 -5.68 22.30 11.02
CA GLU A 242 -5.28 23.56 11.66
C GLU A 242 -4.07 23.37 12.57
N ALA A 243 -4.09 22.34 13.42
CA ALA A 243 -2.97 22.02 14.29
C ALA A 243 -1.68 21.72 13.50
N LEU A 244 -1.78 21.02 12.36
CA LEU A 244 -0.65 20.78 11.47
C LEU A 244 -0.06 22.09 10.92
N ALA A 245 -0.90 23.00 10.44
CA ALA A 245 -0.47 24.30 9.93
C ALA A 245 0.29 25.11 11.00
N ILE A 246 -0.21 25.10 12.25
CA ILE A 246 0.44 25.77 13.39
C ILE A 246 1.83 25.16 13.66
N ARG A 247 1.93 23.82 13.69
CA ARG A 247 3.19 23.11 13.94
C ARG A 247 4.22 23.34 12.82
N LYS A 248 3.77 23.36 11.57
CA LYS A 248 4.60 23.73 10.41
C LYS A 248 5.19 25.13 10.58
N ARG A 249 4.38 26.12 10.98
CA ARG A 249 4.84 27.50 11.24
C ARG A 249 5.82 27.59 12.43
N ARG A 250 5.75 26.68 13.39
CA ARG A 250 6.71 26.55 14.50
C ARG A 250 8.02 25.86 14.09
N GLY A 251 8.13 25.38 12.86
CA GLY A 251 9.31 24.69 12.36
C GLY A 251 9.39 23.21 12.73
N GLU A 252 8.29 22.59 13.17
CA GLU A 252 8.29 21.17 13.56
C GLU A 252 8.29 20.22 12.35
N PHE A 253 7.82 20.71 11.20
CA PHE A 253 7.83 20.01 9.91
C PHE A 253 8.49 20.88 8.84
N PRO A 254 9.79 21.22 8.96
CA PRO A 254 10.41 22.23 8.11
C PRO A 254 10.30 21.89 6.62
N ASN A 255 10.28 20.59 6.28
CA ASN A 255 10.33 20.12 4.90
C ASN A 255 8.97 19.76 4.28
N LEU A 256 7.89 19.69 5.08
CA LEU A 256 6.58 19.29 4.59
C LEU A 256 6.03 20.29 3.57
N ARG A 257 5.85 19.85 2.32
CA ARG A 257 5.41 20.68 1.19
C ARG A 257 4.05 20.28 0.68
N THR A 258 3.73 18.99 0.73
CA THR A 258 2.48 18.48 0.13
C THR A 258 1.73 17.63 1.14
N LEU A 259 0.45 17.94 1.30
CA LEU A 259 -0.50 17.15 2.06
C LEU A 259 -1.63 16.72 1.14
N THR A 260 -1.77 15.41 0.93
CA THR A 260 -2.87 14.83 0.15
C THR A 260 -3.89 14.21 1.07
N LEU A 261 -5.14 14.65 1.00
CA LEU A 261 -6.28 13.93 1.55
C LEU A 261 -6.88 13.05 0.45
N ALA A 262 -6.66 11.75 0.54
CA ALA A 262 -7.02 10.77 -0.48
C ALA A 262 -8.21 9.90 -0.08
N ARG A 263 -8.84 9.28 -1.09
CA ARG A 263 -9.84 8.21 -0.96
C ARG A 263 -11.11 8.57 -0.20
N TRP A 264 -11.53 9.82 -0.24
CA TRP A 264 -12.86 10.20 0.26
C TRP A 264 -13.93 9.85 -0.75
N HIS A 265 -15.12 9.53 -0.23
CA HIS A 265 -16.23 9.15 -1.08
C HIS A 265 -16.70 10.32 -1.96
N PRO A 266 -16.72 10.19 -3.30
CA PRO A 266 -17.08 11.31 -4.20
C PRO A 266 -18.41 12.02 -3.88
N TRP A 267 -19.42 11.31 -3.36
CA TRP A 267 -20.70 11.93 -2.97
C TRP A 267 -20.62 13.01 -1.92
N TYR A 268 -19.58 13.03 -1.09
CA TYR A 268 -19.44 14.12 -0.13
C TYR A 268 -19.14 15.46 -0.82
N GLY A 269 -18.88 15.44 -2.14
CA GLY A 269 -18.68 16.62 -2.98
C GLY A 269 -17.30 17.21 -2.78
N CYS A 270 -17.01 17.72 -1.59
CA CYS A 270 -15.70 18.23 -1.20
C CYS A 270 -15.37 17.78 0.23
N VAL A 271 -14.16 17.26 0.42
CA VAL A 271 -13.63 16.94 1.75
C VAL A 271 -12.30 17.67 1.95
N PRO A 272 -12.13 18.40 3.07
CA PRO A 272 -13.13 18.67 4.13
C PRO A 272 -14.24 19.65 3.69
N THR A 273 -15.28 19.84 4.51
CA THR A 273 -16.44 20.70 4.22
C THR A 273 -16.02 22.12 3.83
N ASN A 274 -15.09 22.72 4.58
CA ASN A 274 -14.54 24.04 4.27
C ASN A 274 -13.18 23.94 3.54
N VAL A 275 -13.15 23.24 2.40
CA VAL A 275 -11.93 23.00 1.63
C VAL A 275 -11.20 24.29 1.26
N THR A 276 -11.91 25.39 0.97
CA THR A 276 -11.30 26.67 0.60
C THR A 276 -10.53 27.29 1.75
N TYR A 277 -11.11 27.30 2.96
CA TYR A 277 -10.43 27.77 4.16
C TYR A 277 -9.20 26.93 4.46
N ILE A 278 -9.33 25.61 4.46
CA ILE A 278 -8.24 24.67 4.74
C ILE A 278 -7.09 24.82 3.74
N LYS A 279 -7.40 24.92 2.43
CA LYS A 279 -6.41 25.19 1.38
C LYS A 279 -5.64 26.48 1.64
N THR A 280 -6.36 27.56 1.93
CA THR A 280 -5.76 28.88 2.18
C THR A 280 -4.85 28.83 3.40
N MET A 281 -5.33 28.29 4.51
CA MET A 281 -4.59 28.20 5.75
C MET A 281 -3.31 27.34 5.63
N LEU A 282 -3.40 26.17 4.98
CA LEU A 282 -2.24 25.30 4.74
C LEU A 282 -1.25 25.94 3.78
N HIS A 283 -1.74 26.59 2.72
CA HIS A 283 -0.91 27.34 1.79
C HIS A 283 -0.13 28.46 2.50
N ASP A 284 -0.77 29.20 3.41
CA ASP A 284 -0.11 30.22 4.24
C ASP A 284 0.94 29.64 5.20
N ALA A 285 0.86 28.35 5.51
CA ALA A 285 1.90 27.61 6.24
C ALA A 285 2.97 27.01 5.31
N GLY A 286 2.87 27.20 3.99
CA GLY A 286 3.78 26.64 2.99
C GLY A 286 3.49 25.18 2.60
N ILE A 287 2.25 24.72 2.79
CA ILE A 287 1.81 23.36 2.45
C ILE A 287 0.78 23.43 1.32
N GLU A 288 1.08 22.77 0.20
CA GLU A 288 0.12 22.50 -0.86
C GLU A 288 -0.87 21.41 -0.42
N PHE A 289 -2.15 21.76 -0.36
CA PHE A 289 -3.21 20.83 0.01
C PHE A 289 -3.93 20.28 -1.21
N ILE A 290 -3.82 18.97 -1.42
CA ILE A 290 -4.44 18.22 -2.50
C ILE A 290 -5.56 17.38 -1.92
N THR A 291 -6.71 17.36 -2.59
CA THR A 291 -7.83 16.49 -2.22
C THR A 291 -8.12 15.56 -3.40
N ARG A 292 -8.10 14.24 -3.16
CA ARG A 292 -8.26 13.21 -4.18
C ARG A 292 -9.40 12.26 -3.78
N PRO A 293 -10.53 12.25 -4.50
CA PRO A 293 -11.60 11.31 -4.21
C PRO A 293 -11.17 9.87 -4.49
N ALA A 294 -11.85 8.91 -3.86
CA ALA A 294 -11.77 7.50 -4.21
C ALA A 294 -12.31 7.27 -5.63
N MET A 295 -11.87 6.18 -6.28
CA MET A 295 -12.51 5.74 -7.52
C MET A 295 -13.93 5.23 -7.19
N ILE A 296 -14.90 5.53 -8.06
CA ILE A 296 -16.27 5.02 -7.89
C ILE A 296 -16.24 3.49 -7.88
N GLY A 297 -16.93 2.86 -6.92
CA GLY A 297 -16.94 1.41 -6.74
C GLY A 297 -15.70 0.85 -6.02
N SER A 298 -14.82 1.70 -5.50
CA SER A 298 -13.69 1.29 -4.65
C SER A 298 -13.90 1.58 -3.16
N SER A 299 -15.05 2.13 -2.76
CA SER A 299 -15.38 2.48 -1.38
C SER A 299 -16.15 1.35 -0.67
N SER A 300 -16.05 1.21 0.65
CA SER A 300 -16.88 0.23 1.42
C SER A 300 -18.36 0.48 1.33
N ASN A 301 -18.75 1.70 0.96
CA ASN A 301 -20.13 2.04 0.75
C ASN A 301 -20.54 1.61 -0.66
N MET A 302 -20.07 0.43 -1.14
CA MET A 302 -20.52 -0.14 -2.40
C MET A 302 -22.05 -0.30 -2.45
N SER A 303 -22.68 -0.51 -1.28
CA SER A 303 -24.13 -0.51 -1.12
C SER A 303 -24.76 0.85 -1.44
N GLN A 304 -24.05 1.94 -1.20
CA GLN A 304 -24.46 3.26 -1.65
C GLN A 304 -23.93 3.55 -3.08
N ASP A 305 -22.84 2.89 -3.51
CA ASP A 305 -22.17 3.15 -4.79
C ASP A 305 -23.18 2.95 -5.91
N ILE A 306 -23.12 3.82 -6.91
CA ILE A 306 -24.04 3.83 -8.05
C ILE A 306 -24.02 2.42 -8.65
N GLY A 307 -25.08 1.65 -8.40
CA GLY A 307 -25.32 0.41 -9.11
C GLY A 307 -25.47 0.76 -10.58
N TRP A 308 -24.64 0.18 -11.44
CA TRP A 308 -24.80 0.30 -12.88
C TRP A 308 -26.22 -0.13 -13.26
N VAL A 309 -26.99 0.80 -13.82
CA VAL A 309 -28.28 0.48 -14.45
C VAL A 309 -27.99 0.23 -15.93
N GLU A 310 -28.38 -0.96 -16.41
CA GLU A 310 -28.39 -1.26 -17.83
C GLU A 310 -29.19 -0.19 -18.58
N LEU A 311 -28.54 0.49 -19.53
CA LEU A 311 -29.13 1.54 -20.35
C LEU A 311 -30.23 0.96 -21.25
N GLN A 312 -31.43 0.85 -20.71
CA GLN A 312 -32.65 0.84 -21.50
C GLN A 312 -33.59 1.90 -20.94
N THR A 313 -33.32 3.18 -21.26
CA THR A 313 -34.34 4.20 -21.58
C THR A 313 -33.65 5.55 -21.82
N GLU A 314 -33.69 5.97 -23.09
CA GLU A 314 -33.35 7.30 -23.64
C GLU A 314 -31.89 7.83 -23.52
N PRO A 315 -31.28 8.32 -24.61
CA PRO A 315 -29.86 8.67 -24.69
C PRO A 315 -29.43 9.93 -23.90
N GLU A 316 -30.34 10.62 -23.22
CA GLU A 316 -30.05 11.90 -22.55
C GLU A 316 -30.25 11.88 -21.02
N TRP A 317 -30.67 10.75 -20.45
CA TRP A 317 -30.93 10.64 -19.01
C TRP A 317 -30.19 9.45 -18.40
N VAL A 318 -29.40 9.70 -17.37
CA VAL A 318 -28.85 8.65 -16.51
C VAL A 318 -29.73 8.56 -15.26
N ILE A 319 -30.55 7.52 -15.17
CA ILE A 319 -31.32 7.24 -13.96
C ILE A 319 -30.40 6.51 -12.97
N VAL A 320 -30.08 7.17 -11.86
CA VAL A 320 -29.31 6.59 -10.76
C VAL A 320 -30.29 5.99 -9.74
N HIS A 321 -30.41 4.67 -9.72
CA HIS A 321 -31.15 3.96 -8.66
C HIS A 321 -30.27 3.79 -7.42
N LYS A 322 -30.79 4.21 -6.27
CA LYS A 322 -30.20 3.92 -4.96
C LYS A 322 -30.63 2.53 -4.52
N TYR A 323 -29.69 1.64 -4.26
CA TYR A 323 -29.97 0.42 -3.52
C TYR A 323 -29.69 0.68 -2.05
N PHE A 324 -30.73 0.97 -1.26
CA PHE A 324 -30.57 0.83 0.19
C PHE A 324 -30.55 -0.67 0.47
N ILE A 325 -29.39 -1.23 0.79
CA ILE A 325 -29.36 -2.52 1.46
C ILE A 325 -29.83 -2.24 2.88
N ASP A 326 -31.13 -2.48 3.13
CA ASP A 326 -31.66 -2.54 4.49
C ASP A 326 -30.91 -3.66 5.22
N SER A 327 -29.99 -3.27 6.09
CA SER A 327 -29.36 -4.18 7.05
C SER A 327 -30.41 -4.56 8.09
N GLY A 328 -31.10 -5.68 7.84
CA GLY A 328 -32.03 -6.32 8.77
C GLY A 328 -31.34 -6.95 9.98
#